data_AF-A0A5R9Q549-F1
#
_entry.id   AF-A0A5R9Q549-F1
#
_cell.length_a   1.000
_cell.length_b   1.000
_cell.length_c   1.000
_cell.angle_alpha   90.00
_cell.angle_beta   90.00
_cell.angle_gamma   90.00
#
_symmetry.space_group_name_H-M   'P 1'
#
loop_
_entity.id
_entity.type
_entity.pdbx_description
1 polymer ?
#
loop_
_entity_poly.entity_id
_entity_poly.type
_entity_poly.pdbx_seq_one_letter_code
_entity_poly.pdbx_strand_id
1 'polypeptide(L)'
;MYRISLILIFVLLLSGCANAPKTDSNHLAIRPVCCENVTEMDFEKQPRKQQIKYDLKKQSVRSFGSFNSPFVAIEKPENSRFVQVFSYANGLFVNNATFVYPLLQVYDSEKKLISSLKPYEAWNSGLPTTLDMQGNLFYKTQFTLPQNATYLVFYVDSSLVGEPVRINWLSNVGGSEYKTLRFTNYSELGITFL
;
A
#
# COMPACT_ATOMS: atom_id res chain seq x y z
N MET A 1 26.20 22.65 32.57
CA MET A 1 25.93 23.01 31.15
C MET A 1 25.90 21.82 30.18
N TYR A 2 26.17 20.57 30.59
CA TYR A 2 26.14 19.40 29.69
C TYR A 2 24.75 18.76 29.45
N ARG A 3 23.74 19.07 30.26
CA ARG A 3 22.41 18.42 30.17
C ARG A 3 21.49 19.01 29.09
N ILE A 4 21.67 20.28 28.72
CA ILE A 4 20.81 20.96 27.74
C ILE A 4 21.20 20.55 26.30
N SER A 5 22.49 20.35 26.03
CA SER A 5 22.98 19.90 24.72
C SER A 5 22.50 18.49 24.36
N LEU A 6 22.31 17.60 25.34
CA LEU A 6 21.81 16.24 25.10
C LEU A 6 20.35 16.22 24.66
N ILE A 7 19.52 17.11 25.21
CA ILE A 7 18.10 17.22 24.86
C ILE A 7 17.96 17.81 23.45
N LEU A 8 18.80 18.78 23.07
CA LEU A 8 18.79 19.36 21.72
C LEU A 8 19.19 18.33 20.65
N ILE A 9 20.19 17.48 20.94
CA ILE A 9 20.62 16.40 20.05
C ILE A 9 19.55 15.31 19.94
N PHE A 10 18.85 14.99 21.04
CA PHE A 10 17.75 14.01 21.03
C PHE A 10 16.53 14.51 20.24
N VAL A 11 16.18 15.81 20.34
CA VAL A 11 15.10 16.43 19.55
C VAL A 11 15.46 16.52 18.06
N LEU A 12 16.73 16.79 17.73
CA LEU A 12 17.21 16.77 16.35
C LEU A 12 17.23 15.35 15.76
N LEU A 13 17.58 14.33 16.55
CA LEU A 13 17.49 12.93 16.14
C LEU A 13 16.05 12.44 15.95
N LEU A 14 15.08 12.98 16.71
CA LEU A 14 13.65 12.67 16.55
C LEU A 14 13.03 13.28 15.27
N SER A 15 13.65 14.31 14.69
CA SER A 15 13.20 14.88 13.41
C SER A 15 13.64 14.06 12.18
N GLY A 16 14.52 13.07 12.37
CA GLY A 16 15.07 12.21 11.31
C GLY A 16 14.24 10.97 10.95
N CYS A 17 13.14 10.70 11.65
CA CYS A 17 12.26 9.54 11.37
C CYS A 17 10.98 9.95 10.63
N ALA A 18 11.08 10.85 9.66
CA ALA A 18 10.03 11.00 8.67
C ALA A 18 10.35 10.04 7.51
N ASN A 19 9.55 8.98 7.33
CA ASN A 19 9.53 8.22 6.09
C ASN A 19 9.03 9.15 5.00
N ALA A 20 9.96 9.82 4.33
CA ALA A 20 9.66 10.80 3.31
C ALA A 20 9.41 10.07 1.98
N PRO A 21 8.28 10.31 1.31
CA PRO A 21 8.01 9.78 -0.04
C PRO A 21 9.17 9.95 -1.04
N LYS A 22 9.97 11.02 -0.86
CA LYS A 22 11.20 11.26 -1.61
C LYS A 22 12.27 10.18 -1.39
N THR A 23 12.50 9.79 -0.14
CA THR A 23 13.44 8.72 0.21
C THR A 23 12.98 7.39 -0.36
N ASP A 24 11.68 7.11 -0.30
CA ASP A 24 11.09 5.89 -0.87
C ASP A 24 11.24 5.83 -2.39
N SER A 25 11.05 6.96 -3.07
CA SER A 25 11.27 7.10 -4.52
C SER A 25 12.74 6.89 -4.90
N ASN A 26 13.66 7.50 -4.16
CA ASN A 26 15.10 7.32 -4.38
C ASN A 26 15.53 5.87 -4.17
N HIS A 27 15.01 5.21 -3.13
CA HIS A 27 15.26 3.79 -2.92
C HIS A 27 14.68 2.95 -4.05
N LEU A 28 13.46 3.22 -4.52
CA LEU A 28 12.86 2.48 -5.62
C LEU A 28 13.64 2.61 -6.92
N ALA A 29 14.19 3.80 -7.21
CA ALA A 29 14.98 4.07 -8.41
C ALA A 29 16.26 3.21 -8.52
N ILE A 30 16.82 2.77 -7.39
CA ILE A 30 18.05 1.95 -7.36
C ILE A 30 17.79 0.45 -7.21
N ARG A 31 16.53 0.03 -7.00
CA ARG A 31 16.21 -1.40 -6.86
C ARG A 31 16.21 -2.07 -8.24
N PRO A 32 16.81 -3.26 -8.36
CA PRO A 32 16.79 -3.99 -9.63
C PRO A 32 15.34 -4.36 -9.97
N VAL A 33 14.96 -4.10 -11.23
CA VAL A 33 13.69 -4.54 -11.80
C VAL A 33 13.82 -6.04 -12.10
N CYS A 34 12.90 -6.85 -11.56
CA CYS A 34 12.94 -8.29 -11.75
C CYS A 34 12.21 -8.74 -13.03
N CYS A 35 11.24 -7.96 -13.49
CA CYS A 35 10.42 -8.29 -14.65
C CYS A 35 9.75 -7.06 -15.27
N GLU A 36 9.39 -7.21 -16.54
CA GLU A 36 8.55 -6.25 -17.27
C GLU A 36 7.18 -6.89 -17.59
N ASN A 37 7.17 -8.19 -17.84
CA ASN A 37 5.97 -8.94 -18.23
C ASN A 37 5.44 -9.82 -17.10
N VAL A 38 4.12 -10.00 -17.10
CA VAL A 38 3.41 -10.89 -16.17
C VAL A 38 3.84 -12.37 -16.31
N THR A 39 4.35 -12.75 -17.48
CA THR A 39 4.84 -14.11 -17.76
C THR A 39 6.09 -14.45 -16.96
N GLU A 40 6.90 -13.45 -16.62
CA GLU A 40 8.17 -13.56 -15.87
C GLU A 40 7.95 -13.57 -14.34
N MET A 41 6.72 -13.37 -13.88
CA MET A 41 6.39 -13.33 -12.45
C MET A 41 6.10 -14.71 -11.90
N ASP A 42 6.59 -14.93 -10.67
CA ASP A 42 6.14 -16.02 -9.82
C ASP A 42 4.89 -15.59 -9.06
N PHE A 43 3.88 -16.47 -9.04
CA PHE A 43 2.61 -16.23 -8.37
C PHE A 43 2.51 -17.07 -7.11
N GLU A 44 2.28 -16.41 -5.99
CA GLU A 44 2.09 -17.10 -4.72
C GLU A 44 0.64 -17.58 -4.58
N LYS A 45 0.46 -18.84 -4.21
CA LYS A 45 -0.86 -19.36 -3.84
C LYS A 45 -1.34 -18.74 -2.55
N GLN A 46 -2.60 -18.36 -2.51
CA GLN A 46 -3.19 -17.72 -1.34
C GLN A 46 -4.27 -18.59 -0.68
N PRO A 47 -4.32 -18.64 0.66
CA PRO A 47 -5.43 -19.25 1.38
C PRO A 47 -6.70 -18.37 1.30
N ARG A 48 -7.87 -18.98 1.45
CA ARG A 48 -9.14 -18.25 1.64
C ARG A 48 -9.33 -17.85 3.09
N LYS A 49 -10.02 -16.73 3.33
CA LYS A 49 -10.44 -16.24 4.65
C LYS A 49 -9.31 -15.99 5.65
N GLN A 50 -8.06 -16.01 5.19
CA GLN A 50 -6.89 -15.64 5.98
C GLN A 50 -6.29 -14.38 5.36
N GLN A 51 -5.99 -13.41 6.23
CA GLN A 51 -5.26 -12.23 5.81
C GLN A 51 -3.77 -12.57 5.74
N ILE A 52 -3.16 -12.32 4.59
CA ILE A 52 -1.71 -12.38 4.41
C ILE A 52 -1.18 -10.96 4.29
N LYS A 53 -0.12 -10.65 5.02
CA LYS A 53 0.51 -9.33 5.08
C LYS A 53 1.77 -9.31 4.24
N TYR A 54 1.90 -8.28 3.41
CA TYR A 54 2.98 -8.05 2.47
C TYR A 54 3.67 -6.72 2.78
N ASP A 55 4.92 -6.78 3.21
CA ASP A 55 5.78 -5.60 3.31
C ASP A 55 6.30 -5.24 1.91
N LEU A 56 5.76 -4.16 1.31
CA LEU A 56 6.13 -3.70 -0.04
C LEU A 56 7.61 -3.33 -0.18
N LYS A 57 8.29 -3.01 0.93
CA LYS A 57 9.74 -2.75 0.91
C LYS A 57 10.54 -4.02 0.60
N LYS A 58 9.98 -5.20 0.93
CA LYS A 58 10.60 -6.51 0.69
C LYS A 58 10.15 -7.17 -0.61
N GLN A 59 9.09 -6.68 -1.23
CA GLN A 59 8.57 -7.24 -2.48
C GLN A 59 9.45 -6.92 -3.68
N SER A 60 9.40 -7.77 -4.70
CA SER A 60 10.05 -7.54 -5.98
C SER A 60 9.53 -6.28 -6.68
N VAL A 61 10.35 -5.71 -7.58
CA VAL A 61 10.03 -4.50 -8.33
C VAL A 61 9.82 -4.85 -9.80
N ARG A 62 8.71 -4.39 -10.37
CA ARG A 62 8.38 -4.53 -11.79
C ARG A 62 8.41 -3.17 -12.48
N SER A 63 8.84 -3.15 -13.75
CA SER A 63 8.59 -2.02 -14.64
C SER A 63 7.15 -2.07 -15.16
N PHE A 64 6.43 -0.96 -15.01
CA PHE A 64 5.11 -0.73 -15.60
C PHE A 64 5.19 0.25 -16.78
N GLY A 65 6.34 0.26 -17.47
CA GLY A 65 6.63 1.14 -18.60
C GLY A 65 7.13 2.51 -18.13
N SER A 66 6.21 3.37 -17.69
CA SER A 66 6.56 4.76 -17.31
C SER A 66 7.07 4.92 -15.88
N PHE A 67 6.90 3.89 -15.04
CA PHE A 67 7.39 3.87 -13.66
C PHE A 67 7.71 2.44 -13.22
N ASN A 68 8.55 2.33 -12.20
CA ASN A 68 8.80 1.08 -11.48
C ASN A 68 7.95 1.05 -10.23
N SER A 69 7.46 -0.12 -9.81
CA SER A 69 6.70 -0.27 -8.56
C SER A 69 7.02 -1.60 -7.88
N PRO A 70 7.07 -1.63 -6.53
CA PRO A 70 6.93 -2.90 -5.82
C PRO A 70 5.58 -3.53 -6.13
N PHE A 71 5.49 -4.85 -6.16
CA PHE A 71 4.25 -5.54 -6.47
C PHE A 71 4.08 -6.83 -5.67
N VAL A 72 2.83 -7.28 -5.54
CA VAL A 72 2.45 -8.58 -4.97
C VAL A 72 1.72 -9.35 -6.06
N ALA A 73 2.26 -10.49 -6.46
CA ALA A 73 1.68 -11.37 -7.48
C ALA A 73 1.14 -12.65 -6.83
N ILE A 74 -0.17 -12.88 -6.94
CA ILE A 74 -0.85 -13.98 -6.27
C ILE A 74 -1.83 -14.72 -7.18
N GLU A 75 -1.99 -16.02 -6.95
CA GLU A 75 -3.04 -16.83 -7.56
C GLU A 75 -4.35 -16.61 -6.79
N LYS A 76 -5.43 -16.36 -7.53
CA LYS A 76 -6.77 -16.27 -6.96
C LYS A 76 -7.20 -17.66 -6.49
N PRO A 77 -7.61 -17.84 -5.23
CA PRO A 77 -8.13 -19.13 -4.78
C PRO A 77 -9.44 -19.46 -5.50
N GLU A 78 -9.68 -20.77 -5.70
CA GLU A 78 -10.92 -21.25 -6.29
C GLU A 78 -12.16 -20.69 -5.55
N ASN A 79 -13.21 -20.39 -6.32
CA ASN A 79 -14.49 -19.89 -5.81
C ASN A 79 -14.43 -18.58 -5.00
N SER A 80 -13.31 -17.85 -5.02
CA SER A 80 -13.23 -16.51 -4.45
C SER A 80 -13.77 -15.50 -5.47
N ARG A 81 -14.75 -14.70 -5.04
CA ARG A 81 -15.39 -13.65 -5.86
C ARG A 81 -14.96 -12.25 -5.46
N PHE A 82 -14.44 -12.10 -4.25
CA PHE A 82 -13.98 -10.81 -3.75
C PHE A 82 -12.59 -10.94 -3.16
N VAL A 83 -11.83 -9.87 -3.26
CA VAL A 83 -10.58 -9.70 -2.53
C VAL A 83 -10.66 -8.39 -1.74
N GLN A 84 -10.39 -8.48 -0.46
CA GLN A 84 -10.25 -7.33 0.43
C GLN A 84 -8.78 -6.99 0.57
N VAL A 85 -8.47 -5.70 0.42
CA VAL A 85 -7.12 -5.16 0.54
C VAL A 85 -7.11 -4.11 1.64
N PHE A 86 -6.12 -4.23 2.52
CA PHE A 86 -5.89 -3.40 3.67
C PHE A 86 -4.57 -2.67 3.43
N SER A 87 -4.61 -1.38 3.09
CA SER A 87 -3.41 -0.57 3.02
C SER A 87 -3.14 0.02 4.39
N TYR A 88 -2.12 -0.49 5.08
CA TYR A 88 -1.71 0.05 6.37
C TYR A 88 -0.96 1.36 6.19
N ALA A 89 -1.10 2.26 7.14
CA ALA A 89 -0.34 3.49 7.21
C ALA A 89 1.04 3.20 7.78
N ASN A 90 2.07 3.83 7.22
CA ASN A 90 3.43 3.77 7.74
C ASN A 90 3.73 5.08 8.50
N GLY A 91 3.93 5.00 9.82
CA GLY A 91 4.27 6.15 10.67
C GLY A 91 3.58 6.12 12.04
N LEU A 92 4.25 6.70 13.05
CA LEU A 92 3.79 6.72 14.45
C LEU A 92 2.72 7.77 14.75
N PHE A 93 2.70 8.86 13.98
CA PHE A 93 1.76 9.98 14.16
C PHE A 93 1.04 10.24 12.85
N VAL A 94 -0.29 10.41 12.92
CA VAL A 94 -1.13 10.63 11.74
C VAL A 94 -0.52 11.70 10.84
N ASN A 95 -0.10 12.85 11.36
CA ASN A 95 0.44 13.94 10.55
C ASN A 95 1.69 13.61 9.70
N ASN A 96 2.43 12.55 10.04
CA ASN A 96 3.59 12.08 9.29
C ASN A 96 3.37 10.70 8.65
N ALA A 97 2.16 10.14 8.78
CA ALA A 97 1.85 8.84 8.24
C ALA A 97 1.76 8.90 6.72
N THR A 98 2.25 7.85 6.06
CA THR A 98 2.15 7.67 4.61
C THR A 98 1.30 6.46 4.28
N PHE A 99 0.66 6.50 3.11
CA PHE A 99 -0.23 5.42 2.64
C PHE A 99 0.21 4.92 1.28
N VAL A 100 -0.11 3.65 0.99
CA VAL A 100 -0.03 3.15 -0.37
C VAL A 100 -1.43 3.18 -0.99
N TYR A 101 -1.51 3.48 -2.28
CA TYR A 101 -2.76 3.39 -3.03
C TYR A 101 -2.69 2.15 -3.93
N PRO A 102 -3.24 0.99 -3.47
CA PRO A 102 -3.04 -0.26 -4.17
C PRO A 102 -3.93 -0.36 -5.41
N LEU A 103 -3.31 -0.42 -6.59
CA LEU A 103 -3.95 -0.78 -7.84
C LEU A 103 -3.92 -2.31 -8.02
N LEU A 104 -4.85 -2.84 -8.80
CA LEU A 104 -4.99 -4.28 -9.06
C LEU A 104 -5.09 -4.54 -10.56
N GLN A 105 -4.15 -5.31 -11.11
CA GLN A 105 -4.29 -5.90 -12.44
C GLN A 105 -4.77 -7.35 -12.31
N VAL A 106 -5.79 -7.70 -13.08
CA VAL A 106 -6.43 -9.01 -13.07
C VAL A 106 -6.15 -9.71 -14.39
N TYR A 107 -5.68 -10.95 -14.33
CA TYR A 107 -5.33 -11.76 -15.49
C TYR A 107 -6.06 -13.10 -15.49
N ASP A 108 -6.28 -13.65 -16.68
CA ASP A 108 -6.81 -15.01 -16.86
C ASP A 108 -5.72 -16.09 -16.75
N SER A 109 -6.08 -17.35 -16.97
CA SER A 109 -5.16 -18.50 -16.92
C SER A 109 -4.05 -18.47 -17.98
N GLU A 110 -4.24 -17.73 -19.07
CA GLU A 110 -3.24 -17.52 -20.12
C GLU A 110 -2.36 -16.28 -19.81
N LYS A 111 -2.49 -15.70 -18.62
CA LYS A 111 -1.85 -14.45 -18.19
C LYS A 111 -2.20 -13.26 -19.11
N LYS A 112 -3.37 -13.27 -19.77
CA LYS A 112 -3.88 -12.10 -20.50
C LYS A 112 -4.61 -11.17 -19.55
N LEU A 113 -4.38 -9.87 -19.70
CA LEU A 113 -4.99 -8.85 -18.85
C LEU A 113 -6.50 -8.79 -19.12
N ILE A 114 -7.30 -9.06 -18.09
CA ILE A 114 -8.76 -8.91 -18.13
C ILE A 114 -9.15 -7.47 -17.78
N SER A 115 -8.58 -6.92 -16.70
CA SER A 115 -8.93 -5.59 -16.21
C SER A 115 -7.84 -4.99 -15.32
N SER A 116 -7.84 -3.66 -15.23
CA SER A 116 -7.09 -2.91 -14.21
C SER A 116 -8.09 -2.17 -13.33
N LEU A 117 -8.06 -2.46 -12.03
CA LEU A 117 -8.98 -1.94 -11.04
C LEU A 117 -8.26 -0.97 -10.10
N LYS A 118 -8.92 0.12 -9.78
CA LYS A 118 -8.48 1.12 -8.79
C LYS A 118 -9.42 1.11 -7.57
N PRO A 119 -8.92 1.39 -6.36
CA PRO A 119 -9.77 1.57 -5.20
C PRO A 119 -10.83 2.65 -5.44
N TYR A 120 -11.97 2.55 -4.76
CA TYR A 120 -13.02 3.57 -4.89
C TYR A 120 -12.49 4.96 -4.50
N GLU A 121 -12.64 5.92 -5.42
CA GLU A 121 -12.10 7.27 -5.31
C GLU A 121 -12.97 8.17 -4.42
N ALA A 122 -12.78 8.08 -3.11
CA ALA A 122 -13.43 8.98 -2.14
C ALA A 122 -12.61 10.25 -1.84
N TRP A 123 -11.71 10.67 -2.73
CA TRP A 123 -10.68 11.69 -2.47
C TRP A 123 -11.24 13.01 -1.92
N ASN A 124 -12.34 13.49 -2.49
CA ASN A 124 -13.00 14.73 -2.05
C ASN A 124 -13.69 14.60 -0.69
N SER A 125 -14.08 13.39 -0.30
CA SER A 125 -14.79 13.07 0.94
C SER A 125 -13.91 12.42 2.00
N GLY A 126 -12.60 12.29 1.71
CA GLY A 126 -11.59 11.60 2.50
C GLY A 126 -11.65 10.07 2.34
N LEU A 127 -10.47 9.43 2.26
CA LEU A 127 -10.39 7.97 2.32
C LEU A 127 -10.91 7.49 3.69
N PRO A 128 -11.89 6.56 3.74
CA PRO A 128 -12.39 6.02 5.00
C PRO A 128 -11.32 5.12 5.62
N THR A 129 -10.66 5.63 6.66
CA THR A 129 -9.62 4.91 7.39
C THR A 129 -10.10 4.46 8.76
N THR A 130 -9.55 3.35 9.26
CA THR A 130 -9.90 2.75 10.56
C THR A 130 -8.65 2.21 11.24
N LEU A 131 -8.72 2.00 12.55
CA LEU A 131 -7.68 1.35 13.33
C LEU A 131 -7.96 -0.16 13.44
N ASP A 132 -6.92 -0.99 13.35
CA ASP A 132 -7.02 -2.40 13.74
C ASP A 132 -6.95 -2.57 15.26
N MET A 133 -7.07 -3.80 15.75
CA MET A 133 -7.02 -4.10 17.19
C MET A 133 -5.65 -3.76 17.82
N GLN A 134 -4.60 -3.61 17.01
CA GLN A 134 -3.27 -3.23 17.44
C GLN A 134 -3.03 -1.71 17.34
N GLY A 135 -4.05 -0.95 16.91
CA GLY A 135 -3.97 0.50 16.75
C GLY A 135 -3.28 0.94 15.46
N ASN A 136 -3.07 0.04 14.48
CA ASN A 136 -2.53 0.42 13.18
C ASN A 136 -3.64 1.02 12.32
N LEU A 137 -3.38 2.20 11.77
CA LEU A 137 -4.28 2.85 10.84
C LEU A 137 -4.22 2.15 9.47
N PHE A 138 -5.37 1.88 8.86
CA PHE A 138 -5.45 1.35 7.51
C PHE A 138 -6.65 1.88 6.72
N TYR A 139 -6.52 1.82 5.39
CA TYR A 139 -7.60 2.01 4.43
C TYR A 139 -8.00 0.64 3.89
N LYS A 140 -9.30 0.33 3.94
CA LYS A 140 -9.85 -0.93 3.44
C LYS A 140 -10.55 -0.70 2.11
N THR A 141 -10.17 -1.47 1.10
CA THR A 141 -10.87 -1.56 -0.18
C THR A 141 -11.28 -2.99 -0.48
N GLN A 142 -12.30 -3.17 -1.31
CA GLN A 142 -12.75 -4.48 -1.78
C GLN A 142 -12.91 -4.42 -3.29
N PHE A 143 -12.35 -5.42 -3.97
CA PHE A 143 -12.50 -5.60 -5.41
C PHE A 143 -13.41 -6.81 -5.68
N THR A 144 -14.31 -6.67 -6.65
CA THR A 144 -15.04 -7.80 -7.23
C THR A 144 -14.22 -8.38 -8.37
N LEU A 145 -13.96 -9.68 -8.31
CA LEU A 145 -13.13 -10.38 -9.27
C LEU A 145 -14.00 -10.98 -10.39
N PRO A 146 -13.58 -10.83 -11.67
CA PRO A 146 -14.15 -11.58 -12.80
C PRO A 146 -14.12 -13.10 -12.54
N GLN A 147 -15.10 -13.83 -13.08
CA GLN A 147 -15.19 -15.28 -12.89
C GLN A 147 -13.97 -16.03 -13.45
N ASN A 148 -13.46 -15.58 -14.59
CA ASN A 148 -12.29 -16.14 -15.27
C ASN A 148 -10.95 -15.59 -14.75
N ALA A 149 -10.93 -14.80 -13.68
CA ALA A 149 -9.68 -14.35 -13.08
C ALA A 149 -8.90 -15.54 -12.51
N THR A 150 -7.60 -15.60 -12.78
CA THR A 150 -6.70 -16.63 -12.26
C THR A 150 -5.55 -16.00 -11.48
N TYR A 151 -4.96 -14.92 -12.03
CA TYR A 151 -3.82 -14.24 -11.42
C TYR A 151 -4.13 -12.79 -11.11
N LEU A 152 -3.55 -12.31 -10.01
CA LEU A 152 -3.75 -10.96 -9.50
C LEU A 152 -2.40 -10.33 -9.21
N VAL A 153 -2.21 -9.10 -9.69
CA VAL A 153 -1.01 -8.30 -9.41
C VAL A 153 -1.44 -7.01 -8.73
N PHE A 154 -1.11 -6.89 -7.45
CA PHE A 154 -1.27 -5.65 -6.68
C PHE A 154 0.00 -4.83 -6.78
N TYR A 155 -0.13 -3.54 -7.04
CA TYR A 155 1.01 -2.63 -7.19
C TYR A 155 0.62 -1.22 -6.75
N VAL A 156 1.60 -0.32 -6.67
CA VAL A 156 1.39 1.07 -6.32
C VAL A 156 1.65 1.93 -7.55
N ASP A 157 0.81 2.93 -7.79
CA ASP A 157 1.13 3.95 -8.79
C ASP A 157 2.21 4.88 -8.23
N SER A 158 3.47 4.60 -8.60
CA SER A 158 4.61 5.37 -8.12
C SER A 158 4.62 6.82 -8.63
N SER A 159 3.80 7.17 -9.62
CA SER A 159 3.64 8.56 -10.05
C SER A 159 2.89 9.42 -9.02
N LEU A 160 2.11 8.81 -8.13
CA LEU A 160 1.36 9.50 -7.08
C LEU A 160 2.17 9.73 -5.81
N VAL A 161 3.43 9.30 -5.77
CA VAL A 161 4.23 9.31 -4.55
C VAL A 161 4.51 10.74 -4.11
N GLY A 162 4.21 11.02 -2.84
CA GLY A 162 4.32 12.36 -2.28
C GLY A 162 3.07 13.21 -2.51
N GLU A 163 2.15 12.84 -3.39
CA GLU A 163 0.88 13.55 -3.56
C GLU A 163 0.09 13.54 -2.25
N PRO A 164 -0.52 14.69 -1.87
CA PRO A 164 -1.31 14.77 -0.67
C PRO A 164 -2.58 13.95 -0.78
N VAL A 165 -2.92 13.22 0.27
CA VAL A 165 -4.16 12.46 0.36
C VAL A 165 -4.93 12.84 1.60
N ARG A 166 -6.21 13.17 1.42
CA ARG A 166 -7.12 13.46 2.52
C ARG A 166 -7.69 12.15 3.06
N ILE A 167 -7.54 11.92 4.35
CA ILE A 167 -8.15 10.78 5.05
C ILE A 167 -9.22 11.28 6.01
N ASN A 168 -10.23 10.45 6.22
CA ASN A 168 -11.16 10.60 7.33
C ASN A 168 -10.62 9.81 8.53
N TRP A 169 -10.09 10.53 9.52
CA TRP A 169 -9.57 10.00 10.76
C TRP A 169 -10.67 10.03 11.84
N LEU A 170 -10.97 8.85 12.39
CA LEU A 170 -11.84 8.73 13.56
C LEU A 170 -10.98 8.87 14.81
N SER A 171 -11.20 9.96 15.55
CA SER A 171 -10.45 10.21 16.80
C SER A 171 -10.91 9.29 17.92
N ASN A 172 -9.97 8.84 18.75
CA ASN A 172 -10.24 8.02 19.95
C ASN A 172 -11.10 8.74 21.00
N VAL A 173 -11.25 10.07 20.92
CA VAL A 173 -12.09 10.88 21.82
C VAL A 173 -13.48 11.20 21.23
N GLY A 174 -13.85 10.56 20.13
CA GLY A 174 -15.09 10.83 19.41
C GLY A 174 -14.93 11.99 18.41
N GLY A 175 -15.56 11.84 17.24
CA GLY A 175 -15.47 12.80 16.14
C GLY A 175 -14.66 12.29 14.94
N SER A 176 -15.10 12.72 13.76
CA SER A 176 -14.42 12.50 12.47
C SER A 176 -13.66 13.78 12.12
N GLU A 177 -12.35 13.68 11.98
CA GLU A 177 -11.48 14.76 11.53
C GLU A 177 -10.83 14.42 10.20
N TYR A 178 -10.71 15.43 9.35
CA TYR A 178 -9.95 15.28 8.11
C TYR A 178 -8.48 15.60 8.35
N LYS A 179 -7.60 14.67 7.97
CA LYS A 179 -6.15 14.85 7.99
C LYS A 179 -5.60 14.72 6.57
N THR A 180 -4.51 15.42 6.30
CA THR A 180 -3.81 15.32 5.02
C THR A 180 -2.51 14.58 5.23
N LEU A 181 -2.36 13.46 4.53
CA LEU A 181 -1.19 12.59 4.49
C LEU A 181 -0.54 12.64 3.11
N ARG A 182 0.42 11.76 2.85
CA ARG A 182 1.01 11.60 1.51
C ARG A 182 1.04 10.14 1.08
N PHE A 183 0.97 9.90 -0.22
CA PHE A 183 1.25 8.56 -0.73
C PHE A 183 2.74 8.23 -0.69
N THR A 184 3.03 6.94 -0.55
CA THR A 184 4.35 6.32 -0.62
C THR A 184 4.29 5.09 -1.54
N ASN A 185 5.46 4.59 -1.94
CA ASN A 185 5.63 3.27 -2.54
C ASN A 185 5.69 2.14 -1.51
N TYR A 186 6.02 2.45 -0.25
CA TYR A 186 6.34 1.45 0.76
C TYR A 186 5.44 1.56 1.97
N SER A 187 4.56 0.57 2.10
CA SER A 187 3.85 0.24 3.33
C SER A 187 3.46 -1.24 3.31
N GLU A 188 2.80 -1.69 4.36
CA GLU A 188 2.24 -3.03 4.43
C GLU A 188 0.88 -3.09 3.71
N LEU A 189 0.69 -4.14 2.90
CA LEU A 189 -0.61 -4.53 2.34
C LEU A 189 -1.09 -5.82 3.00
N GLY A 190 -2.29 -5.81 3.57
CA GLY A 190 -3.02 -7.02 3.94
C GLY A 190 -3.95 -7.45 2.81
N ILE A 191 -3.94 -8.71 2.42
CA ILE A 191 -4.80 -9.27 1.37
C ILE A 191 -5.60 -10.44 1.95
N THR A 192 -6.92 -10.42 1.76
CA THR A 192 -7.82 -11.49 2.19
C THR A 192 -8.81 -11.83 1.08
N PHE A 193 -8.92 -13.11 0.72
CA PHE A 193 -9.93 -13.60 -0.21
C PHE A 193 -11.22 -14.02 0.49
N LEU A 194 -12.35 -13.64 -0.10
CA LEU A 194 -13.70 -14.00 0.35
C LEU A 194 -14.40 -14.90 -0.67
#